data_AF-A0A1F0I563-F1
#
_entry.id   AF-A0A1F0I563-F1
#
_cell.length_a   1.000
_cell.length_b   1.000
_cell.length_c   1.000
_cell.angle_alpha   90.00
_cell.angle_beta   90.00
_cell.angle_gamma   90.00
#
_symmetry.space_group_name_H-M   'P 1'
#
loop_
_entity.id
_entity.type
_entity.pdbx_description
1 polymer ?
#
loop_
_entity_poly.entity_id
_entity_poly.type
_entity_poly.pdbx_seq_one_letter_code
_entity_poly.pdbx_strand_id
1 'polypeptide(L)'
;MSNLTCSRSCLMKRDLECSVDKLSFMKENWPSFAQIENVDRLPKAELQCSLCLLDIVIDGLSKDEFSCPNKELIRLVIMYVYIQERFDLCEIKELHTKLVMTSVKKKKE
;
A
#
# COMPACT_ATOMS: atom_id res chain seq x y z
N MET A 1 -8.60 2.35 11.09
CA MET A 1 -7.99 2.29 9.74
C MET A 1 -7.35 3.63 9.45
N SER A 2 -6.12 3.61 8.96
CA SER A 2 -5.35 4.80 8.58
C SER A 2 -6.14 5.58 7.52
N ASN A 3 -6.34 6.88 7.71
CA ASN A 3 -6.86 7.77 6.66
C ASN A 3 -5.76 8.01 5.59
N LEU A 4 -5.23 6.94 5.00
CA LEU A 4 -4.35 7.04 3.84
C LEU A 4 -5.23 7.45 2.67
N THR A 5 -5.31 8.76 2.42
CA THR A 5 -5.93 9.26 1.21
C THR A 5 -5.20 8.63 0.03
N CYS A 6 -5.91 7.81 -0.73
CA CYS A 6 -5.39 7.15 -1.92
C CYS A 6 -4.71 8.20 -2.81
N SER A 7 -3.47 7.96 -3.21
CA SER A 7 -2.78 8.87 -4.11
C SER A 7 -3.62 9.06 -5.38
N ARG A 8 -3.70 10.29 -5.91
CA ARG A 8 -4.30 10.56 -7.23
C ARG A 8 -3.64 9.75 -8.36
N SER A 9 -2.45 9.21 -8.13
CA SER A 9 -1.72 8.36 -9.07
C SER A 9 -2.13 6.88 -9.04
N CYS A 10 -3.04 6.46 -8.14
CA CYS A 10 -3.47 5.07 -8.07
C CYS A 10 -4.53 4.78 -9.14
N LEU A 11 -4.08 4.45 -10.36
CA LEU A 11 -4.94 4.27 -11.52
C LEU A 11 -5.91 3.09 -11.36
N MET A 12 -5.47 2.03 -10.69
CA MET A 12 -6.25 0.80 -10.50
C MET A 12 -7.39 0.94 -9.49
N LYS A 13 -7.47 2.05 -8.74
CA LYS A 13 -8.44 2.20 -7.66
C LYS A 13 -9.88 2.06 -8.17
N ARG A 14 -10.22 2.82 -9.20
CA ARG A 14 -11.57 2.83 -9.78
C ARG A 14 -11.91 1.48 -10.39
N ASP A 15 -10.95 0.87 -11.08
CA ASP A 15 -11.15 -0.42 -11.73
C ASP A 15 -11.41 -1.52 -10.68
N LEU A 16 -10.68 -1.49 -9.55
CA LEU A 16 -10.92 -2.39 -8.41
C LEU A 16 -12.28 -2.14 -7.76
N GLU A 17 -12.65 -0.88 -7.50
CA GLU A 17 -13.96 -0.51 -6.94
C GLU A 17 -15.12 -1.02 -7.82
N CYS A 18 -14.95 -0.98 -9.14
CA CYS A 18 -15.95 -1.47 -10.10
C CYS A 18 -15.83 -2.97 -10.41
N SER A 19 -14.81 -3.66 -9.91
CA SER A 19 -14.61 -5.08 -10.20
C SER A 19 -15.64 -5.96 -9.48
N VAL A 20 -16.08 -7.02 -10.16
CA VAL A 20 -17.04 -8.00 -9.60
C VAL A 20 -16.35 -8.87 -8.54
N ASP A 21 -15.11 -9.28 -8.80
CA ASP A 21 -14.27 -10.03 -7.87
C ASP A 21 -12.98 -9.25 -7.60
N LYS A 22 -12.97 -8.55 -6.47
CA LYS A 22 -11.85 -7.71 -6.02
C LYS A 22 -10.57 -8.51 -5.75
N LEU A 23 -10.68 -9.78 -5.35
CA LEU A 23 -9.53 -10.62 -5.05
C LEU A 23 -8.88 -11.16 -6.33
N SER A 24 -9.69 -11.62 -7.27
CA SER A 24 -9.19 -12.04 -8.58
C SER A 24 -8.57 -10.87 -9.32
N PHE A 25 -9.21 -9.69 -9.28
CA PHE A 25 -8.63 -8.46 -9.84
C PHE A 25 -7.23 -8.16 -9.28
N MET A 26 -7.05 -8.23 -7.96
CA MET A 26 -5.75 -8.00 -7.32
C MET A 26 -4.70 -9.01 -7.77
N LYS A 27 -5.06 -10.29 -7.88
CA LYS A 27 -4.12 -11.34 -8.31
C LYS A 27 -3.63 -11.16 -9.74
N GLU A 28 -4.51 -10.71 -10.63
CA GLU A 28 -4.22 -10.50 -12.05
C GLU A 28 -3.42 -9.23 -12.29
N ASN A 29 -3.80 -8.14 -11.62
CA ASN A 29 -3.31 -6.79 -11.93
C ASN A 29 -2.23 -6.29 -10.97
N TRP A 30 -2.02 -6.97 -9.84
CA TRP A 30 -1.00 -6.64 -8.85
C TRP A 30 -0.02 -7.82 -8.65
N PRO A 31 0.97 -8.02 -9.55
CA PRO A 31 1.88 -9.17 -9.48
C PRO A 31 2.67 -9.26 -8.17
N SER A 32 2.97 -8.13 -7.53
CA SER A 32 3.63 -8.08 -6.21
C SER A 32 2.76 -8.68 -5.09
N PHE A 33 1.47 -8.95 -5.34
CA PHE A 33 0.56 -9.64 -4.44
C PHE A 33 0.97 -11.12 -4.36
N ALA A 34 1.47 -11.63 -5.50
CA ALA A 34 1.94 -12.99 -5.64
C ALA A 34 3.30 -13.23 -4.98
N GLN A 35 4.15 -12.19 -4.87
CA GLN A 35 5.55 -12.29 -4.43
C GLN A 35 5.93 -11.09 -3.55
N ILE A 36 6.08 -11.33 -2.25
CA ILE A 36 6.35 -10.29 -1.26
C ILE A 36 7.70 -9.60 -1.49
N GLU A 37 8.68 -10.31 -2.07
CA GLU A 37 10.01 -9.77 -2.37
C GLU A 37 9.95 -8.63 -3.39
N ASN A 38 8.91 -8.58 -4.23
CA ASN A 38 8.75 -7.50 -5.20
C ASN A 38 8.33 -6.18 -4.54
N VAL A 39 7.69 -6.24 -3.37
CA VAL A 39 7.35 -5.04 -2.59
C VAL A 39 8.60 -4.25 -2.22
N ASP A 40 9.74 -4.93 -2.03
CA ASP A 40 10.99 -4.27 -1.66
C ASP A 40 11.51 -3.29 -2.71
N ARG A 41 11.07 -3.44 -3.96
CA ARG A 41 11.50 -2.63 -5.10
C ARG A 41 10.51 -1.52 -5.45
N LEU A 42 9.34 -1.51 -4.82
CA LEU A 42 8.29 -0.54 -5.14
C LEU A 42 8.68 0.87 -4.65
N PRO A 43 8.47 1.91 -5.47
CA PRO A 43 8.59 3.28 -5.03
C PRO A 43 7.49 3.63 -4.02
N LYS A 44 7.73 4.68 -3.20
CA LYS A 44 6.78 5.15 -2.17
C LYS A 44 5.35 5.36 -2.71
N ALA A 45 5.22 5.92 -3.92
CA ALA A 45 3.92 6.15 -4.55
C ALA A 45 3.17 4.84 -4.89
N GLU A 46 3.89 3.79 -5.29
CA GLU A 46 3.31 2.48 -5.54
C GLU A 46 2.95 1.76 -4.24
N LEU A 47 3.79 1.88 -3.19
CA LEU A 47 3.45 1.39 -1.85
C LEU A 47 2.13 2.03 -1.34
N GLN A 48 1.98 3.34 -1.51
CA GLN A 48 0.74 4.04 -1.15
C GLN A 48 -0.47 3.56 -1.97
N CYS A 49 -0.29 3.31 -3.26
CA CYS A 49 -1.36 2.73 -4.09
C CYS A 49 -1.69 1.31 -3.65
N SER A 50 -0.70 0.49 -3.26
CA SER A 50 -0.97 -0.86 -2.75
C SER A 50 -1.81 -0.83 -1.48
N LEU A 51 -1.44 0.04 -0.53
CA LEU A 51 -2.20 0.22 0.72
C LEU A 51 -3.65 0.62 0.40
N CYS A 52 -3.85 1.57 -0.51
CA CYS A 52 -5.18 1.97 -0.94
C CYS A 52 -6.01 0.82 -1.54
N LEU A 53 -5.41 -0.02 -2.38
CA LEU A 53 -6.11 -1.18 -2.96
C LEU A 53 -6.41 -2.24 -1.90
N LEU A 54 -5.47 -2.50 -0.98
CA LEU A 54 -5.69 -3.42 0.13
C LEU A 54 -6.78 -2.93 1.08
N ASP A 55 -6.86 -1.63 1.37
CA ASP A 55 -7.92 -1.04 2.16
C ASP A 55 -9.30 -1.29 1.55
N ILE A 56 -9.44 -1.17 0.23
CA ILE A 56 -10.70 -1.46 -0.48
C ILE A 56 -11.09 -2.94 -0.31
N VAL A 57 -10.14 -3.86 -0.45
CA VAL A 57 -10.40 -5.30 -0.29
C VAL A 57 -10.78 -5.62 1.15
N ILE A 58 -10.03 -5.08 2.12
CA ILE A 58 -10.28 -5.33 3.55
C ILE A 58 -11.62 -4.72 3.99
N ASP A 59 -11.96 -3.52 3.50
CA ASP A 59 -13.25 -2.87 3.76
C ASP A 59 -14.41 -3.71 3.21
N GLY A 60 -14.31 -4.20 1.97
CA GLY A 60 -15.32 -5.07 1.40
C GLY A 60 -15.47 -6.41 2.13
N LEU A 61 -14.36 -7.01 2.58
CA LEU A 61 -14.39 -8.20 3.46
C LEU A 61 -15.05 -7.89 4.82
N SER A 62 -14.77 -6.72 5.40
CA SER A 62 -15.32 -6.31 6.71
C SER A 62 -16.82 -6.00 6.66
N LYS A 63 -17.34 -5.69 5.48
CA LYS A 63 -18.76 -5.41 5.20
C LYS A 63 -19.52 -6.63 4.67
N ASP A 64 -18.88 -7.81 4.65
CA ASP A 64 -19.42 -9.04 4.08
C ASP A 64 -19.87 -8.90 2.60
N GLU A 65 -19.29 -7.97 1.83
CA GLU A 65 -19.58 -7.82 0.40
C GLU A 65 -19.15 -9.05 -0.40
N PHE A 66 -18.12 -9.73 0.08
CA PHE A 66 -17.61 -10.99 -0.44
C PHE A 66 -16.83 -11.72 0.66
N SER A 67 -16.47 -12.98 0.39
CA SER A 67 -15.68 -13.81 1.32
C SER A 67 -14.42 -14.32 0.64
N CYS A 68 -13.45 -14.74 1.45
CA CYS A 68 -12.23 -15.38 0.94
C CYS A 68 -11.81 -16.55 1.83
N PRO A 69 -11.06 -17.53 1.29
CA PRO A 69 -10.47 -18.57 2.12
C PRO A 69 -9.53 -17.98 3.18
N ASN A 70 -9.47 -18.59 4.38
CA ASN A 70 -8.59 -18.14 5.48
C ASN A 70 -7.13 -17.95 5.05
N LYS A 71 -6.64 -18.79 4.13
CA LYS A 71 -5.27 -18.67 3.59
C LYS A 71 -5.05 -17.34 2.85
N GLU A 72 -6.04 -16.87 2.10
CA GLU A 72 -5.98 -15.59 1.38
C GLU A 72 -6.10 -14.42 2.36
N LEU A 73 -6.95 -14.55 3.39
CA LEU A 73 -7.07 -13.54 4.45
C LEU A 73 -5.74 -13.34 5.19
N ILE A 74 -5.09 -14.44 5.61
CA ILE A 74 -3.78 -14.39 6.26
C ILE A 74 -2.76 -13.70 5.34
N ARG A 75 -2.76 -14.04 4.06
CA ARG A 75 -1.87 -13.43 3.07
C ARG A 75 -2.11 -11.92 2.92
N LEU A 76 -3.37 -11.50 2.85
CA LEU A 76 -3.78 -10.09 2.78
C LEU A 76 -3.26 -9.30 3.98
N VAL A 77 -3.44 -9.84 5.19
CA VAL A 77 -2.99 -9.18 6.42
C VAL A 77 -1.47 -9.06 6.47
N ILE A 78 -0.74 -10.12 6.13
CA ILE A 78 0.73 -10.09 6.06
C ILE A 78 1.20 -9.04 5.05
N MET A 79 0.59 -9.01 3.87
CA MET A 79 0.93 -8.06 2.82
C MET A 79 0.65 -6.62 3.24
N TYR A 80 -0.49 -6.38 3.90
CA TYR A 80 -0.85 -5.05 4.41
C TYR A 80 0.18 -4.53 5.42
N VAL A 81 0.51 -5.34 6.44
CA VAL A 81 1.48 -4.94 7.48
C VAL A 81 2.84 -4.66 6.85
N TYR A 82 3.29 -5.55 5.97
CA TYR A 82 4.59 -5.40 5.33
C TYR A 82 4.69 -4.15 4.44
N ILE A 83 3.67 -3.89 3.61
CA ILE A 83 3.63 -2.69 2.77
C ILE A 83 3.55 -1.42 3.63
N GLN A 84 2.78 -1.45 4.73
CA GLN A 84 2.67 -0.32 5.66
C GLN A 84 4.03 0.01 6.28
N GLU A 85 4.73 -0.99 6.83
CA GLU A 85 6.08 -0.80 7.40
C GLU A 85 7.06 -0.24 6.37
N ARG A 86 7.01 -0.76 5.14
CA ARG A 86 7.83 -0.28 4.02
C ARG A 86 7.53 1.17 3.65
N PHE A 87 6.26 1.55 3.64
CA PHE A 87 5.83 2.93 3.38
C PHE A 87 6.30 3.88 4.50
N ASP A 88 6.12 3.49 5.76
CA ASP A 88 6.54 4.28 6.92
C ASP A 88 8.06 4.49 6.94
N LEU A 89 8.83 3.47 6.57
CA LEU A 89 10.29 3.59 6.41
C LEU A 89 10.67 4.61 5.32
N CYS A 90 9.92 4.69 4.22
CA CYS A 90 10.12 5.74 3.21
C CYS A 90 9.83 7.13 3.79
N GLU A 91 8.75 7.29 4.58
CA GLU A 91 8.41 8.56 5.23
C GLU A 91 9.51 9.02 6.20
N ILE A 92 10.00 8.10 7.03
CA ILE A 92 11.06 8.36 8.01
C ILE A 92 12.35 8.80 7.28
N LYS A 93 12.73 8.11 6.19
CA LYS A 93 13.92 8.47 5.39
C LYS A 93 13.80 9.86 4.76
N GLU A 94 12.63 10.21 4.25
CA GLU A 94 12.37 11.56 3.69
C GLU A 94 12.46 12.64 4.77
N LEU A 95 11.86 12.40 5.94
CA LEU A 95 11.92 13.33 7.08
C LEU A 95 13.35 13.50 7.57
N HIS A 96 14.09 12.41 7.76
CA HIS A 96 15.50 12.44 8.15
C HIS A 96 16.33 13.26 7.15
N THR A 97 16.13 13.04 5.85
CA THR A 97 16.83 13.79 4.80
C THR A 97 16.54 15.29 4.88
N LYS A 98 15.28 15.67 5.09
CA LYS A 98 14.88 17.08 5.27
C LYS A 98 15.53 17.72 6.51
N LEU A 99 15.56 16.99 7.64
CA LEU A 99 16.14 17.48 8.89
C LEU A 99 17.67 17.65 8.81
N VAL A 100 18.37 16.71 8.18
CA VAL A 100 19.82 16.82 7.97
C VAL A 100 20.14 17.99 7.04
N MET A 101 19.43 18.14 5.92
CA MET A 101 19.67 19.21 4.95
C MET A 101 19.37 20.61 5.51
N THR A 102 18.32 20.75 6.34
CA THR A 102 18.00 22.02 7.01
C THR A 102 19.04 22.39 8.07
N SER A 103 19.57 21.41 8.81
CA SER A 103 20.63 21.62 9.80
C SER A 103 21.97 22.04 9.16
N VAL A 104 22.29 21.53 7.98
CA VAL A 104 23.50 21.92 7.22
C VAL A 104 23.40 23.37 6.72
N LYS A 105 22.22 23.82 6.28
CA LYS A 105 22.02 25.21 5.84
C LYS A 105 22.20 26.21 6.97
N LYS A 106 21.64 25.93 8.16
CA LYS A 106 21.78 26.79 9.36
C LYS A 106 23.21 26.89 9.91
N LYS A 107 24.10 25.94 9.58
CA LYS A 107 25.53 26.00 9.98
C LYS A 107 26.41 26.77 8.98
N LYS A 108 25.87 27.13 7.81
CA LYS A 108 26.60 27.86 6.75
C LYS A 108 26.25 29.36 6.69
N GLU A 109 25.25 29.80 7.45
CA GLU A 109 24.95 31.21 7.76
C GLU A 109 25.59 31.58 9.10
#